data_AF-A0A0D5ZHX6-F1
#
_entry.id   AF-A0A0D5ZHX6-F1
#
_cell.length_a   1.000
_cell.length_b   1.000
_cell.length_c   1.000
_cell.angle_alpha   90.00
_cell.angle_beta   90.00
_cell.angle_gamma   90.00
#
_symmetry.space_group_name_H-M   'P 1'
#
loop_
_entity.id
_entity.type
_entity.pdbx_description
1 polymer ?
#
loop_
_entity_poly.entity_id
_entity_poly.type
_entity_poly.pdbx_seq_one_letter_code
_entity_poly.pdbx_strand_id
1 'polypeptide(L)'
;MKSGRSFLDREHTYLLEEMQALTGRSDRFGRLFENVLTIFSYHLDREEETVIPLIDYLSRREGSKRLLDVLNIQRAWDGFRQEYDNMLNEHAQMNKLIAEIDDEYSHEDKNISQLIGELKHHIEIEEVILYPAALAVGELLECRKF
;
A
#
# COMPACT_ATOMS: atom_id res chain seq x y z
N MET A 1 18.63 -15.08 10.42
CA MET A 1 18.22 -15.20 9.00
C MET A 1 17.82 -13.83 8.52
N LYS A 2 18.48 -13.29 7.49
CA LYS A 2 17.97 -12.09 6.81
C LYS A 2 16.60 -12.47 6.27
N SER A 3 15.55 -11.80 6.74
CA SER A 3 14.21 -11.94 6.19
C SER A 3 14.32 -11.69 4.69
N GLY A 4 13.82 -12.62 3.86
CA GLY A 4 13.54 -12.26 2.47
C GLY A 4 12.59 -11.06 2.48
N ARG A 5 12.70 -10.18 1.49
CA ARG A 5 11.70 -9.12 1.27
C ARG A 5 10.31 -9.76 1.26
N SER A 6 9.33 -9.12 1.90
CA SER A 6 7.94 -9.59 1.88
C SER A 6 7.40 -9.58 0.43
N PHE A 7 6.21 -10.13 0.21
CA PHE A 7 5.56 -9.99 -1.10
C PHE A 7 5.29 -8.52 -1.41
N LEU A 8 4.73 -7.79 -0.45
CA LEU A 8 4.41 -6.36 -0.56
C LEU A 8 5.67 -5.53 -0.82
N ASP A 9 6.78 -5.78 -0.11
CA ASP A 9 8.04 -5.06 -0.35
C ASP A 9 8.49 -5.17 -1.81
N ARG A 10 8.30 -6.34 -2.44
CA ARG A 10 8.69 -6.56 -3.84
C ARG A 10 7.73 -5.86 -4.80
N GLU A 11 6.44 -5.94 -4.54
CA GLU A 11 5.41 -5.24 -5.32
C GLU A 11 5.62 -3.72 -5.25
N HIS A 12 5.78 -3.16 -4.05
CA HIS A 12 6.03 -1.75 -3.82
C HIS A 12 7.29 -1.27 -4.56
N THR A 13 8.40 -2.02 -4.42
CA THR A 13 9.64 -1.69 -5.13
C THR A 13 9.40 -1.67 -6.64
N TYR A 14 8.73 -2.68 -7.18
CA TYR A 14 8.45 -2.80 -8.59
C TYR A 14 7.57 -1.65 -9.11
N LEU A 15 6.43 -1.38 -8.44
CA LEU A 15 5.52 -0.31 -8.82
C LEU A 15 6.19 1.07 -8.77
N LEU A 16 7.00 1.34 -7.74
CA LEU A 16 7.79 2.56 -7.64
C LEU A 16 8.76 2.69 -8.82
N GLU A 17 9.55 1.65 -9.11
CA GLU A 17 10.56 1.67 -10.18
C GLU A 17 9.91 1.89 -11.56
N GLU A 18 8.81 1.20 -11.85
CA GLU A 18 8.09 1.33 -13.12
C GLU A 18 7.47 2.72 -13.29
N MET A 19 6.80 3.24 -12.26
CA MET A 19 6.25 4.60 -12.31
C MET A 19 7.36 5.64 -12.46
N GLN A 20 8.47 5.49 -11.75
CA GLN A 20 9.60 6.41 -11.79
C GLN A 20 10.30 6.43 -13.15
N ALA A 21 10.32 5.31 -13.87
CA ALA A 21 10.79 5.26 -15.26
C ALA A 21 9.93 6.11 -16.21
N LEU A 22 8.63 6.22 -15.93
CA LEU A 22 7.66 6.92 -16.77
C LEU A 22 7.59 8.44 -16.49
N THR A 23 8.03 8.91 -15.32
CA THR A 23 8.04 10.35 -14.98
C THR A 23 9.06 11.17 -15.77
N GLY A 24 10.03 10.53 -16.43
CA GLY A 24 11.06 11.21 -17.23
C GLY A 24 10.54 11.92 -18.49
N ARG A 25 9.27 11.74 -18.85
CA ARG A 25 8.64 12.43 -20.00
C ARG A 25 8.22 13.84 -19.60
N SER A 26 8.52 14.83 -20.45
CA SER A 26 8.16 16.24 -20.21
C SER A 26 6.73 16.61 -20.63
N ASP A 27 5.98 15.66 -21.16
CA ASP A 27 4.59 15.83 -21.62
C ASP A 27 3.57 15.60 -20.49
N ARG A 28 2.28 15.59 -20.84
CA ARG A 28 1.21 15.38 -19.86
C ARG A 28 1.27 13.99 -19.22
N PHE A 29 1.67 12.98 -20.00
CA PHE A 29 1.81 11.62 -19.51
C PHE A 29 2.81 11.52 -18.35
N GLY A 30 4.01 12.09 -18.52
CA GLY A 30 5.03 12.07 -17.45
C GLY A 30 4.56 12.77 -16.19
N ARG A 31 3.84 13.91 -16.32
CA ARG A 31 3.26 14.63 -15.17
C ARG A 31 2.15 13.85 -14.45
N LEU A 32 1.33 13.10 -15.17
CA LEU A 32 0.31 12.26 -14.55
C LEU A 32 0.96 11.16 -13.70
N PHE A 33 1.97 10.48 -14.24
CA PHE A 33 2.73 9.48 -13.48
C PHE A 33 3.49 10.09 -12.31
N GLU A 34 4.03 11.31 -12.45
CA GLU A 34 4.68 12.03 -11.34
C GLU A 34 3.69 12.29 -10.18
N ASN A 35 2.45 12.67 -10.51
CA ASN A 35 1.41 12.86 -9.50
C ASN A 35 1.02 11.54 -8.81
N VAL A 36 0.84 10.45 -9.58
CA VAL A 36 0.56 9.13 -9.00
C VAL A 36 1.71 8.69 -8.11
N LEU A 37 2.96 8.78 -8.59
CA LEU A 37 4.15 8.39 -7.84
C LEU A 37 4.31 9.18 -6.53
N THR A 38 3.98 10.48 -6.55
CA THR A 38 4.04 11.32 -5.35
C THR A 38 3.07 10.85 -4.28
N ILE A 39 1.81 10.57 -4.66
CA ILE A 39 0.79 10.06 -3.74
C ILE A 39 1.19 8.66 -3.26
N PHE A 40 1.56 7.79 -4.19
CA PHE A 40 1.92 6.41 -3.90
C PHE A 40 3.12 6.30 -2.95
N SER A 41 4.19 7.06 -3.19
CA SER A 41 5.36 7.03 -2.30
C SER A 41 5.02 7.45 -0.87
N TYR A 42 4.18 8.47 -0.70
CA TYR A 42 3.73 8.88 0.63
C TYR A 42 2.83 7.81 1.27
N HIS A 43 1.92 7.24 0.48
CA HIS A 43 1.03 6.18 0.89
C HIS A 43 1.79 4.97 1.46
N LEU A 44 2.79 4.49 0.72
CA LEU A 44 3.62 3.36 1.14
C LEU A 44 4.36 3.62 2.47
N ASP A 45 4.82 4.85 2.71
CA ASP A 45 5.43 5.21 3.99
C ASP A 45 4.41 5.09 5.15
N ARG A 46 3.14 5.44 4.92
CA ARG A 46 2.08 5.28 5.93
C ARG A 46 1.76 3.81 6.16
N GLU A 47 1.72 3.00 5.11
CA GLU A 47 1.48 1.56 5.21
C GLU A 47 2.55 0.84 6.03
N GLU A 48 3.81 1.12 5.75
CA GLU A 48 4.94 0.51 6.45
C GLU A 48 4.93 0.84 7.95
N GLU A 49 4.50 2.06 8.29
CA GLU A 49 4.40 2.51 9.68
C GLU A 49 3.16 1.96 10.41
N THR A 50 2.06 1.69 9.70
CA THR A 50 0.75 1.47 10.32
C THR A 50 0.08 0.14 9.98
N VAL A 51 0.03 -0.26 8.71
CA VAL A 51 -0.66 -1.47 8.23
C VAL A 51 0.23 -2.70 8.35
N ILE A 52 1.45 -2.62 7.81
CA ILE A 52 2.38 -3.76 7.75
C ILE A 52 2.61 -4.38 9.13
N PRO A 53 2.86 -3.62 10.22
CA PRO A 53 3.06 -4.20 11.54
C PRO A 53 1.85 -5.01 12.06
N LEU A 54 0.63 -4.61 11.69
CA LEU A 54 -0.61 -5.29 12.07
C LEU A 54 -0.79 -6.60 11.29
N ILE A 55 -0.49 -6.61 10.00
CA ILE A 55 -0.53 -7.83 9.18
C ILE A 55 0.57 -8.81 9.61
N ASP A 56 1.76 -8.30 9.89
CA ASP A 56 2.88 -9.11 10.35
C ASP A 56 2.60 -9.75 11.72
N TYR A 57 1.80 -9.07 12.56
CA TYR A 57 1.29 -9.64 13.81
C TYR A 57 0.42 -10.88 13.58
N LEU A 58 -0.49 -10.87 12.59
CA LEU A 58 -1.32 -12.04 12.26
C LEU A 58 -0.45 -13.22 11.84
N SER A 59 0.50 -13.00 10.94
CA SER A 59 1.39 -14.03 10.40
C SER A 59 2.25 -14.69 11.49
N ARG A 60 2.64 -13.93 12.52
CA ARG A 60 3.49 -14.43 13.62
C ARG A 60 2.70 -15.16 14.71
N ARG A 61 1.37 -15.13 14.67
CA ARG A 61 0.51 -15.74 15.70
C ARG A 61 0.53 -17.28 15.66
N GLU A 62 0.87 -17.87 14.51
CA GLU A 62 0.77 -19.31 14.27
C GLU A 62 1.91 -20.13 14.88
N GLY A 63 2.96 -19.52 15.44
CA GLY A 63 4.13 -20.27 15.87
C GLY A 63 4.99 -19.59 16.93
N SER A 64 4.78 -19.99 18.20
CA SER A 64 5.70 -19.87 19.33
C SER A 64 5.88 -18.49 19.98
N LYS A 65 5.84 -18.51 21.33
CA LYS A 65 6.49 -17.75 22.43
C LYS A 65 7.44 -16.56 22.14
N ARG A 66 7.45 -15.93 20.97
CA ARG A 66 8.17 -14.68 20.74
C ARG A 66 7.45 -13.58 21.49
N LEU A 67 8.18 -12.84 22.31
CA LEU A 67 7.73 -11.58 22.89
C LEU A 67 7.26 -10.71 21.73
N LEU A 68 5.94 -10.54 21.65
CA LEU A 68 5.32 -9.61 20.74
C LEU A 68 5.67 -8.21 21.24
N ASP A 69 6.11 -7.35 20.34
CA ASP A 69 6.28 -5.93 20.66
C ASP A 69 4.90 -5.27 20.68
N VAL A 70 4.16 -5.50 21.77
CA VAL A 70 2.79 -5.03 21.95
C VAL A 70 2.73 -3.50 21.85
N LEU A 71 3.76 -2.79 22.30
CA LEU A 71 3.83 -1.33 22.21
C LEU A 71 3.99 -0.85 20.76
N ASN A 72 4.76 -1.56 19.94
CA ASN A 72 4.85 -1.24 18.51
C ASN A 72 3.53 -1.52 17.79
N ILE A 73 2.91 -2.67 18.07
CA ILE A 73 1.64 -3.05 17.45
C ILE A 73 0.51 -2.08 17.86
N GLN A 74 0.48 -1.67 19.13
CA GLN A 74 -0.51 -0.68 19.61
C GLN A 74 -0.31 0.67 18.93
N ARG A 75 0.94 1.13 18.78
CA ARG A 75 1.23 2.38 18.04
C ARG A 75 0.83 2.30 16.58
N ALA A 76 1.11 1.16 15.93
CA ALA A 76 0.68 0.92 14.56
C ALA A 76 -0.85 0.94 14.43
N TRP A 77 -1.58 0.35 15.39
CA TRP A 77 -3.05 0.41 15.44
C TRP A 77 -3.57 1.83 15.61
N ASP A 78 -3.05 2.57 16.60
CA ASP A 78 -3.48 3.95 16.85
C ASP A 78 -3.20 4.85 15.64
N GLY A 79 -2.08 4.63 14.95
CA GLY A 79 -1.73 5.31 13.71
C GLY A 79 -2.64 4.93 12.56
N PHE A 80 -2.87 3.63 12.33
CA PHE A 80 -3.73 3.15 11.26
C PHE A 80 -5.16 3.70 11.40
N ARG A 81 -5.72 3.73 12.61
CA ARG A 81 -7.03 4.35 12.86
C ARG A 81 -7.10 5.83 12.48
N GLN A 82 -6.01 6.57 12.64
CA GLN A 82 -5.96 8.00 12.33
C GLN A 82 -5.77 8.24 10.83
N GLU A 83 -5.02 7.38 10.16
CA GLU A 83 -4.71 7.51 8.74
C GLU A 83 -5.69 6.79 7.80
N TYR A 84 -6.54 5.90 8.30
CA TYR A 84 -7.42 5.06 7.47
C TYR A 84 -8.21 5.84 6.43
N ASP A 85 -8.90 6.91 6.85
CA ASP A 85 -9.69 7.73 5.93
C ASP A 85 -8.80 8.50 4.92
N ASN A 86 -7.59 8.90 5.33
CA ASN A 86 -6.64 9.56 4.45
C ASN A 86 -6.13 8.59 3.36
N MET A 87 -5.80 7.36 3.76
CA MET A 87 -5.33 6.30 2.87
C MET A 87 -6.39 5.94 1.81
N LEU A 88 -7.66 5.82 2.21
CA LEU A 88 -8.76 5.63 1.25
C LEU A 88 -8.92 6.83 0.30
N ASN A 89 -8.71 8.04 0.80
CA ASN A 89 -8.75 9.24 -0.03
C ASN A 89 -7.55 9.33 -0.99
N GLU A 90 -6.38 8.82 -0.61
CA GLU A 90 -5.22 8.67 -1.48
C GLU A 90 -5.51 7.66 -2.61
N HIS A 91 -6.09 6.50 -2.29
CA HIS A 91 -6.55 5.52 -3.28
C HIS A 91 -7.56 6.11 -4.26
N ALA A 92 -8.53 6.89 -3.77
CA ALA A 92 -9.49 7.58 -4.63
C ALA A 92 -8.82 8.57 -5.58
N GLN A 93 -7.82 9.33 -5.10
CA GLN A 93 -7.05 10.26 -5.93
C GLN A 93 -6.19 9.53 -6.96
N MET A 94 -5.51 8.46 -6.57
CA MET A 94 -4.72 7.62 -7.48
C MET A 94 -5.61 7.00 -8.55
N ASN A 95 -6.74 6.40 -8.18
CA ASN A 95 -7.69 5.81 -9.13
C ASN A 95 -8.17 6.82 -10.17
N LYS A 96 -8.42 8.07 -9.77
CA LYS A 96 -8.79 9.14 -10.70
C LYS A 96 -7.67 9.43 -11.70
N LEU A 97 -6.43 9.59 -11.23
CA LEU A 97 -5.27 9.84 -12.09
C LEU A 97 -4.99 8.65 -13.01
N ILE A 98 -5.07 7.44 -12.49
CA ILE A 98 -4.88 6.20 -13.23
C ILE A 98 -5.95 6.08 -14.33
N ALA A 99 -7.21 6.43 -14.06
CA ALA A 99 -8.27 6.45 -15.06
C ALA A 99 -7.97 7.46 -16.18
N GLU A 100 -7.47 8.65 -15.84
CA GLU A 100 -7.04 9.64 -16.85
C GLU A 100 -5.88 9.11 -17.72
N ILE A 101 -4.93 8.37 -17.15
CA ILE A 101 -3.84 7.73 -17.91
C ILE A 101 -4.40 6.62 -18.81
N ASP A 102 -5.30 5.80 -18.28
CA ASP A 102 -5.88 4.65 -18.97
C ASP A 102 -6.68 5.08 -20.21
N ASP A 103 -7.49 6.12 -20.07
CA ASP A 103 -8.32 6.67 -21.14
C ASP A 103 -7.49 7.27 -22.29
N GLU A 104 -6.32 7.85 -21.99
CA GLU A 104 -5.52 8.59 -22.96
C GLU A 104 -4.34 7.79 -23.55
N TYR A 105 -3.78 6.84 -22.80
CA TYR A 105 -2.46 6.26 -23.14
C TYR A 105 -2.38 4.73 -23.07
N SER A 106 -3.36 4.03 -22.48
CA SER A 106 -3.28 2.56 -22.31
C SER A 106 -3.22 1.78 -23.63
N HIS A 107 -3.75 2.36 -24.70
CA HIS A 107 -3.79 1.73 -26.02
C HIS A 107 -2.45 1.86 -26.77
N GLU A 108 -1.54 2.72 -26.30
CA GLU A 108 -0.27 3.01 -26.95
C GLU A 108 0.81 1.97 -26.61
N ASP A 109 0.77 1.39 -25.41
CA ASP A 109 1.78 0.45 -24.92
C ASP A 109 1.17 -0.58 -23.96
N LYS A 110 1.49 -1.86 -24.20
CA LYS A 110 1.06 -2.97 -23.33
C LYS A 110 1.66 -2.87 -21.93
N ASN A 111 2.87 -2.35 -21.79
CA ASN A 111 3.53 -2.22 -20.49
C ASN A 111 2.81 -1.17 -19.63
N ILE A 112 2.33 -0.08 -20.25
CA ILE A 112 1.53 0.95 -19.57
C ILE A 112 0.21 0.36 -19.11
N SER A 113 -0.49 -0.37 -19.99
CA SER A 113 -1.74 -1.05 -19.63
C SER A 113 -1.55 -2.08 -18.51
N GLN A 114 -0.44 -2.82 -18.51
CA GLN A 114 -0.11 -3.76 -17.44
C GLN A 114 0.13 -3.05 -16.11
N LEU A 115 0.97 -2.01 -16.08
CA LEU A 115 1.26 -1.25 -14.87
C LEU A 115 -0.01 -0.62 -14.27
N ILE A 116 -0.89 -0.08 -15.12
CA ILE A 116 -2.20 0.43 -14.69
C ILE A 116 -3.04 -0.68 -14.04
N GLY A 117 -3.05 -1.87 -14.62
CA GLY A 117 -3.72 -3.03 -14.06
C GLY A 117 -3.17 -3.44 -12.69
N GLU A 118 -1.84 -3.43 -12.55
CA GLU A 118 -1.16 -3.77 -11.30
C GLU A 118 -1.41 -2.72 -10.20
N LEU A 119 -1.40 -1.43 -10.52
CA LEU A 119 -1.74 -0.36 -9.56
C LEU A 119 -3.19 -0.47 -9.08
N LYS A 120 -4.14 -0.71 -9.99
CA LYS A 120 -5.55 -0.92 -9.62
C LYS A 120 -5.71 -2.17 -8.73
N HIS A 121 -4.98 -3.23 -9.06
CA HIS A 121 -5.03 -4.48 -8.31
C HIS A 121 -4.45 -4.35 -6.90
N HIS A 122 -3.35 -3.61 -6.76
CA HIS A 122 -2.73 -3.30 -5.47
C HIS A 122 -3.72 -2.57 -4.54
N ILE A 123 -4.35 -1.49 -5.02
CA ILE A 123 -5.41 -0.76 -4.30
C ILE A 123 -6.56 -1.70 -3.88
N GLU A 124 -7.00 -2.57 -4.79
CA GLU A 124 -8.09 -3.51 -4.52
C GLU A 124 -7.71 -4.52 -3.43
N ILE A 125 -6.51 -5.09 -3.48
CA ILE A 125 -6.02 -6.03 -2.46
C ILE A 125 -5.99 -5.35 -1.09
N GLU A 126 -5.51 -4.12 -1.02
CA GLU A 126 -5.43 -3.39 0.23
C GLU A 126 -6.80 -3.12 0.83
N GLU A 127 -7.70 -2.52 0.06
CA GLU A 127 -9.03 -2.15 0.56
C GLU A 127 -9.89 -3.37 0.90
N VAL A 128 -9.81 -4.45 0.11
CA VAL A 128 -10.68 -5.62 0.26
C VAL A 128 -10.12 -6.65 1.24
N ILE A 129 -8.79 -6.75 1.37
CA ILE A 129 -8.15 -7.82 2.13
C ILE A 129 -7.28 -7.26 3.26
N LEU A 130 -6.30 -6.41 2.96
CA LEU A 130 -5.29 -6.04 3.95
C LEU A 130 -5.85 -5.10 5.01
N TYR A 131 -6.57 -4.06 4.64
CA TYR A 131 -7.14 -3.12 5.60
C TYR A 131 -8.20 -3.76 6.50
N PRO A 132 -9.14 -4.58 5.99
CA PRO A 132 -10.03 -5.34 6.87
C PRO A 132 -9.28 -6.28 7.83
N ALA A 133 -8.20 -6.91 7.37
CA ALA A 133 -7.37 -7.75 8.24
C ALA A 133 -6.66 -6.91 9.33
N ALA A 134 -6.14 -5.73 8.99
CA ALA A 134 -5.52 -4.81 9.93
C ALA A 134 -6.53 -4.27 10.96
N LEU A 135 -7.75 -3.92 10.54
CA LEU A 135 -8.87 -3.54 11.43
C LEU A 135 -9.19 -4.68 12.42
N ALA A 136 -9.31 -5.91 11.93
CA ALA A 136 -9.59 -7.06 12.79
C ALA A 136 -8.49 -7.30 13.84
N VAL A 137 -7.22 -7.02 13.52
CA VAL A 137 -6.12 -7.03 14.50
C VAL A 137 -6.33 -5.98 15.58
N GLY A 138 -6.65 -4.75 15.18
CA GLY A 138 -6.96 -3.66 16.10
C GLY A 138 -8.06 -4.02 17.08
N GLU A 139 -9.18 -4.54 16.56
CA GLU A 139 -10.31 -5.00 17.39
C GLU A 139 -9.92 -6.11 18.38
N LEU A 140 -9.06 -7.05 17.95
CA LEU A 140 -8.55 -8.11 18.83
C LEU A 140 -7.65 -7.56 19.96
N LEU A 141 -6.87 -6.51 19.68
CA LEU A 141 -6.03 -5.84 20.68
C LEU A 141 -6.90 -5.09 21.70
N GLU A 142 -7.95 -4.40 21.25
CA GLU A 142 -8.88 -3.69 22.13
C GLU A 142 -9.69 -4.66 23.02
N CYS A 143 -10.08 -5.82 22.49
CA CYS A 143 -10.76 -6.86 23.26
C CYS A 143 -9.86 -7.50 24.32
N ARG A 144 -8.57 -7.66 24.02
CA ARG A 144 -7.55 -8.08 24.99
C ARG A 144 -7.09 -6.86 25.76
N LYS A 145 -7.89 -6.39 26.73
CA LYS A 145 -7.37 -5.48 27.76
C LYS A 145 -6.15 -6.13 28.42
N PHE A 146 -4.95 -5.73 28.02
CA PHE A 146 -3.69 -6.09 28.66
C PHE A 146 -3.55 -5.34 29.99
#